data_AF-A0A6P5J580-F1
#
_entry.id   AF-A0A6P5J580-F1
#
_cell.length_a   1.000
_cell.length_b   1.000
_cell.length_c   1.000
_cell.angle_alpha   90.00
_cell.angle_beta   90.00
_cell.angle_gamma   90.00
#
_symmetry.space_group_name_H-M   'P 1'
#
loop_
_entity.id
_entity.type
_entity.pdbx_description
1 polymer ?
#
loop_
_entity_poly.entity_id
_entity_poly.type
_entity_poly.pdbx_seq_one_letter_code
_entity_poly.pdbx_strand_id
1 'polypeptide(L)'
;MASKGSISYLEPPFSRTWEHLGILGYTSGLSLTCMLFFLIVIIYEKFHLSCPMSEINKSTLSNATVKDMCTPRYIVFNFKSVYALPTIAFAYVCHQAVLPVYKDLKERSLKNMKIVTNVSILSMCFLYLMTAFFGYLTFYGKVHSSLLHKYPDDDLLILIVRLSVMMAVILTIPVLFLTSRESLAELLKKAYFNLSERIVIAVIILGCINLLVICVPTMKDIFGVLGTTTANMLIFIIPTILFLKITSQDSAKKKERIGAISLLVLGVIFSTVSIPLVIYNRANSEDKPET
;
A
#
# COMPACT_ATOMS: atom_id res chain seq x y z
N MET A 1 -32.61 -44.49 33.24
CA MET A 1 -33.56 -43.41 33.62
C MET A 1 -32.87 -42.07 33.41
N ALA A 2 -33.60 -41.15 32.82
CA ALA A 2 -33.13 -39.91 32.21
C ALA A 2 -32.57 -38.88 33.21
N SER A 3 -31.58 -38.10 32.76
CA SER A 3 -31.72 -36.65 32.82
C SER A 3 -30.91 -36.00 31.69
N LYS A 4 -31.63 -35.61 30.63
CA LYS A 4 -31.19 -34.72 29.57
C LYS A 4 -31.04 -33.32 30.18
N GLY A 5 -29.82 -32.92 30.50
CA GLY A 5 -29.48 -31.51 30.72
C GLY A 5 -29.10 -30.88 29.38
N SER A 6 -30.06 -30.23 28.72
CA SER A 6 -29.83 -29.44 27.51
C SER A 6 -28.93 -28.24 27.81
N ILE A 7 -27.61 -28.43 27.69
CA ILE A 7 -26.68 -27.31 27.54
C ILE A 7 -26.77 -26.90 26.08
N SER A 8 -27.67 -25.97 25.80
CA SER A 8 -27.63 -25.16 24.59
C SER A 8 -26.36 -24.31 24.65
N TYR A 9 -25.24 -24.87 24.20
CA TYR A 9 -24.06 -24.10 23.88
C TYR A 9 -24.47 -23.13 22.77
N LEU A 10 -24.52 -21.84 23.11
CA LEU A 10 -24.47 -20.75 22.15
C LEU A 10 -23.43 -21.13 21.08
N GLU A 11 -23.88 -21.29 19.84
CA GLU A 11 -22.97 -21.32 18.70
C GLU A 11 -22.03 -20.12 18.79
N PRO A 12 -20.71 -20.31 18.81
CA PRO A 12 -19.82 -19.18 18.72
C PRO A 12 -20.02 -18.52 17.34
N PRO A 13 -20.07 -17.17 17.24
CA PRO A 13 -20.15 -16.46 15.97
C PRO A 13 -18.89 -16.63 15.09
N PHE A 14 -17.93 -17.43 15.56
CA PHE A 14 -16.72 -17.85 14.87
C PHE A 14 -17.04 -18.54 13.54
N SER A 15 -18.04 -19.44 13.50
CA SER A 15 -18.53 -20.14 12.29
C SER A 15 -18.82 -19.18 11.12
N ARG A 16 -19.52 -18.08 11.41
CA ARG A 16 -19.91 -17.08 10.40
C ARG A 16 -18.72 -16.27 9.86
N THR A 17 -17.62 -16.19 10.61
CA THR A 17 -16.40 -15.48 10.19
C THR A 17 -15.60 -16.30 9.17
N TRP A 18 -15.62 -17.63 9.26
CA TRP A 18 -14.93 -18.54 8.32
C TRP A 18 -15.54 -18.50 6.92
N GLU A 19 -16.86 -18.36 6.81
CA GLU A 19 -17.55 -18.24 5.51
C GLU A 19 -17.17 -16.93 4.79
N HIS A 20 -17.09 -15.82 5.53
CA HIS A 20 -16.61 -14.53 5.00
C HIS A 20 -15.13 -14.58 4.56
N LEU A 21 -14.29 -15.37 5.21
CA LEU A 21 -12.87 -15.53 4.87
C LEU A 21 -12.65 -16.34 3.58
N GLY A 22 -13.45 -17.37 3.34
CA GLY A 22 -13.46 -18.09 2.06
C GLY A 22 -13.82 -17.16 0.89
N ILE A 23 -14.88 -16.35 1.07
CA ILE A 23 -15.27 -15.30 0.12
C ILE A 23 -14.14 -14.26 -0.06
N LEU A 24 -13.42 -13.93 1.01
CA LEU A 24 -12.29 -12.99 0.98
C LEU A 24 -11.14 -13.50 0.09
N GLY A 25 -10.88 -14.81 0.11
CA GLY A 25 -9.92 -15.45 -0.80
C GLY A 25 -10.28 -15.24 -2.27
N TYR A 26 -11.56 -15.42 -2.64
CA TYR A 26 -12.03 -15.17 -4.01
C TYR A 26 -11.92 -13.69 -4.41
N THR A 27 -12.31 -12.76 -3.52
CA THR A 27 -12.19 -11.31 -3.79
C THR A 27 -10.74 -10.86 -3.97
N SER A 28 -9.81 -11.46 -3.22
CA SER A 28 -8.36 -11.18 -3.34
C SER A 28 -7.79 -11.70 -4.66
N GLY A 29 -8.23 -12.88 -5.11
CA GLY A 29 -7.86 -13.44 -6.41
C GLY A 29 -8.37 -12.60 -7.59
N LEU A 30 -9.59 -12.06 -7.49
CA LEU A 30 -10.13 -11.13 -8.47
C LEU A 30 -9.30 -9.84 -8.52
N SER A 31 -8.98 -9.25 -7.36
CA SER A 31 -8.12 -8.06 -7.27
C SER A 31 -6.74 -8.31 -7.89
N LEU A 32 -6.13 -9.46 -7.64
CA LEU A 32 -4.83 -9.84 -8.24
C LEU A 32 -4.94 -9.88 -9.77
N THR A 33 -6.02 -10.47 -10.28
CA THR A 33 -6.26 -10.59 -11.73
C THR A 33 -6.41 -9.22 -12.38
N CYS A 34 -7.15 -8.29 -11.75
CA CYS A 34 -7.24 -6.90 -12.21
C CYS A 34 -5.88 -6.20 -12.25
N MET A 35 -5.02 -6.42 -11.24
CA MET A 35 -3.67 -5.82 -11.21
C MET A 35 -2.74 -6.42 -12.27
N LEU A 36 -2.85 -7.72 -12.55
CA LEU A 36 -2.12 -8.37 -13.65
C LEU A 36 -2.59 -7.85 -15.01
N PHE A 37 -3.90 -7.70 -15.19
CA PHE A 37 -4.46 -7.11 -16.40
C PHE A 37 -3.95 -5.68 -16.62
N PHE A 38 -3.93 -4.85 -15.57
CA PHE A 38 -3.33 -3.52 -15.62
C PHE A 38 -1.86 -3.57 -16.10
N LEU A 39 -1.03 -4.45 -15.53
CA LEU A 39 0.36 -4.59 -15.95
C LEU A 39 0.48 -4.98 -17.43
N ILE A 40 -0.32 -5.94 -17.89
CA ILE A 40 -0.33 -6.38 -19.30
C ILE A 40 -0.69 -5.21 -20.22
N VAL A 41 -1.69 -4.40 -19.87
CA VAL A 41 -2.07 -3.24 -20.67
C VAL A 41 -0.96 -2.19 -20.67
N ILE A 42 -0.30 -1.91 -19.54
CA ILE A 42 0.84 -0.96 -19.52
C ILE A 42 1.98 -1.43 -20.44
N ILE A 43 2.27 -2.73 -20.46
CA ILE A 43 3.26 -3.32 -21.37
C ILE A 43 2.81 -3.18 -22.82
N TYR A 44 1.56 -3.54 -23.12
CA TYR A 44 0.97 -3.44 -24.46
C TYR A 44 1.02 -1.99 -24.98
N GLU A 45 0.58 -1.05 -24.16
CA GLU A 45 0.60 0.38 -24.44
C GLU A 45 2.03 0.87 -24.71
N LYS A 46 3.04 0.38 -23.97
CA LYS A 46 4.43 0.75 -24.28
C LYS A 46 4.86 0.31 -25.69
N PHE A 47 4.43 -0.85 -26.16
CA PHE A 47 4.79 -1.35 -27.48
C PHE A 47 3.97 -0.68 -28.60
N HIS A 48 2.75 -0.24 -28.32
CA HIS A 48 1.90 0.47 -29.28
C HIS A 48 2.19 1.98 -29.34
N LEU A 49 2.46 2.62 -28.21
CA LEU A 49 2.84 4.03 -28.10
C LEU A 49 4.35 4.17 -28.26
N SER A 50 4.82 4.40 -29.49
CA SER A 50 6.25 4.67 -29.73
C SER A 50 6.74 5.99 -29.09
N CYS A 51 5.86 6.91 -28.72
CA CYS A 51 6.07 8.04 -27.79
C CYS A 51 4.76 8.86 -27.73
N PRO A 52 4.06 9.04 -26.59
CA PRO A 52 2.89 9.92 -26.55
C PRO A 52 3.26 11.32 -26.05
N MET A 53 3.24 12.31 -26.93
CA MET A 53 2.10 13.24 -27.01
C MET A 53 2.32 14.23 -28.16
N SER A 54 1.48 14.04 -29.18
CA SER A 54 1.05 15.10 -30.07
C SER A 54 0.13 16.06 -29.30
N GLU A 55 0.72 16.97 -28.54
CA GLU A 55 0.17 18.32 -28.37
C GLU A 55 1.17 19.30 -28.97
N ILE A 56 1.50 19.08 -30.25
CA ILE A 56 2.11 20.12 -31.07
C ILE A 56 0.93 20.76 -31.80
N ASN A 57 0.38 21.81 -31.20
CA ASN A 57 -0.23 22.85 -32.02
C ASN A 57 0.79 23.20 -33.09
N LYS A 58 0.42 23.00 -34.35
CA LYS A 58 1.24 23.28 -35.54
C LYS A 58 1.72 24.72 -35.48
N SER A 59 2.90 24.96 -34.93
CA SER A 59 3.79 26.07 -35.25
C SER A 59 5.05 26.01 -34.38
N THR A 60 6.17 25.69 -35.02
CA THR A 60 7.49 26.24 -34.68
C THR A 60 8.11 25.83 -33.33
N LEU A 61 8.17 24.54 -32.99
CA LEU A 61 9.15 24.05 -32.00
C LEU A 61 10.11 23.05 -32.66
N SER A 62 11.41 23.34 -32.54
CA SER A 62 12.52 22.66 -33.22
C SER A 62 12.56 21.14 -32.95
N ASN A 63 12.84 20.38 -34.01
CA ASN A 63 12.99 18.91 -34.00
C ASN A 63 14.00 18.37 -32.96
N ALA A 64 14.93 19.20 -32.47
CA ALA A 64 15.89 18.84 -31.42
C ALA A 64 15.22 18.64 -30.05
N THR A 65 14.23 19.47 -29.71
CA THR A 65 13.56 19.45 -28.39
C THR A 65 12.66 18.23 -28.22
N VAL A 66 12.03 17.77 -29.32
CA VAL A 66 11.15 16.58 -29.33
C VAL A 66 11.96 15.29 -29.17
N LYS A 67 13.15 15.22 -29.77
CA LYS A 67 14.03 14.05 -29.67
C LYS A 67 14.56 13.85 -28.25
N ASP A 68 14.86 14.94 -27.54
CA ASP A 68 15.30 14.87 -26.13
C ASP A 68 14.18 14.39 -25.18
N MET A 69 12.90 14.62 -25.49
CA MET A 69 11.77 14.19 -24.65
C MET A 69 11.47 12.69 -24.72
N CYS A 70 11.86 12.02 -25.81
CA CYS A 70 11.65 10.59 -26.04
C CYS A 70 12.90 9.75 -25.73
N THR A 71 13.91 10.33 -25.07
CA THR A 71 15.10 9.59 -24.64
C THR A 71 15.02 9.22 -23.16
N PRO A 72 15.29 7.95 -22.79
CA PRO A 72 15.32 7.53 -21.40
C PRO A 72 16.50 8.19 -20.66
N ARG A 73 16.21 8.86 -19.54
CA ARG A 73 17.24 9.29 -18.59
C ARG A 73 17.40 8.22 -17.53
N TYR A 74 18.39 7.35 -17.71
CA TYR A 74 18.54 6.13 -16.92
C TYR A 74 18.78 6.38 -15.42
N ILE A 75 19.59 7.38 -15.06
CA ILE A 75 19.94 7.63 -13.66
C ILE A 75 20.10 9.14 -13.44
N VAL A 76 19.15 9.75 -12.73
CA VAL A 76 19.25 11.13 -12.24
C VAL A 76 19.00 11.11 -10.74
N PHE A 77 20.06 11.14 -9.94
CA PHE A 77 19.94 11.32 -8.50
C PHE A 77 19.74 12.79 -8.18
N ASN A 78 18.54 13.14 -7.71
CA ASN A 78 18.21 14.48 -7.25
C ASN A 78 17.64 14.38 -5.83
N PHE A 79 17.67 15.48 -5.06
CA PHE A 79 16.98 15.58 -3.77
C PHE A 79 15.49 15.22 -3.88
N LYS A 80 14.88 15.40 -5.05
CA LYS A 80 13.50 14.96 -5.33
C LYS A 80 13.31 13.44 -5.24
N SER A 81 14.36 12.64 -5.41
CA SER A 81 14.28 11.16 -5.30
C SER A 81 14.03 10.70 -3.86
N VAL A 82 14.36 11.53 -2.85
CA VAL A 82 14.10 11.22 -1.43
C VAL A 82 12.61 11.05 -1.15
N TYR A 83 11.74 11.75 -1.89
CA TYR A 83 10.28 11.62 -1.75
C TYR A 83 9.73 10.27 -2.26
N ALA A 84 10.52 9.48 -3.00
CA ALA A 84 10.11 8.14 -3.40
C ALA A 84 10.27 7.11 -2.27
N LEU A 85 11.17 7.37 -1.30
CA LEU A 85 11.46 6.42 -0.21
C LEU A 85 10.23 6.12 0.66
N PRO A 86 9.43 7.13 1.11
CA PRO A 86 8.21 6.85 1.86
C PRO A 86 7.17 6.08 1.05
N THR A 87 7.02 6.40 -0.24
CA THR A 87 6.08 5.70 -1.13
C THR A 87 6.47 4.23 -1.28
N ILE A 88 7.76 3.94 -1.47
CA ILE A 88 8.26 2.55 -1.52
C ILE A 88 8.04 1.86 -0.17
N ALA A 89 8.35 2.53 0.94
CA ALA A 89 8.11 1.96 2.27
C ALA A 89 6.63 1.62 2.49
N PHE A 90 5.72 2.51 2.10
CA PHE A 90 4.28 2.29 2.14
C PHE A 90 3.84 1.13 1.25
N ALA A 91 4.37 1.02 0.02
CA ALA A 91 4.02 -0.03 -0.93
C ALA A 91 4.34 -1.45 -0.41
N TYR A 92 5.35 -1.59 0.45
CA TYR A 92 5.72 -2.87 1.07
C TYR A 92 5.08 -3.09 2.45
N VAL A 93 4.14 -2.25 2.89
CA VAL A 93 3.38 -2.49 4.13
C VAL A 93 2.32 -3.57 3.91
N CYS A 94 2.64 -4.80 4.31
CA CYS A 94 1.70 -5.92 4.34
C CYS A 94 1.41 -6.47 5.75
N HIS A 95 2.04 -5.88 6.78
CA HIS A 95 2.07 -6.37 8.17
C HIS A 95 0.68 -6.62 8.79
N GLN A 96 -0.32 -5.79 8.46
CA GLN A 96 -1.69 -5.91 8.98
C GLN A 96 -2.45 -7.15 8.47
N ALA A 97 -2.07 -7.68 7.31
CA ALA A 97 -2.70 -8.86 6.71
C ALA A 97 -2.04 -10.18 7.16
N VAL A 98 -0.88 -10.12 7.82
CA VAL A 98 -0.09 -11.31 8.22
C VAL A 98 -0.85 -12.18 9.21
N LEU A 99 -1.54 -11.59 10.19
CA LEU A 99 -2.23 -12.36 11.25
C LEU A 99 -3.45 -13.14 10.73
N PRO A 100 -4.37 -12.55 9.94
CA PRO A 100 -5.43 -13.32 9.28
C PRO A 100 -4.87 -14.43 8.39
N VAL A 101 -3.89 -14.12 7.52
CA VAL A 101 -3.28 -15.10 6.60
C VAL A 101 -2.65 -16.27 7.37
N TYR A 102 -1.99 -15.99 8.51
CA TYR A 102 -1.40 -17.04 9.33
C TYR A 102 -2.46 -17.97 9.97
N LYS A 103 -3.61 -17.43 10.38
CA LYS A 103 -4.70 -18.22 10.96
C LYS A 103 -5.35 -19.14 9.93
N ASP A 104 -5.36 -18.74 8.66
CA ASP A 104 -6.01 -19.46 7.56
C ASP A 104 -5.09 -20.48 6.86
N LEU A 105 -3.80 -20.47 7.19
CA LEU A 105 -2.84 -21.38 6.61
C LEU A 105 -3.17 -22.83 7.00
N LYS A 106 -3.30 -23.72 6.00
CA LYS A 106 -3.61 -25.15 6.17
C LYS A 106 -2.74 -25.81 7.25
N GLU A 107 -1.45 -25.51 7.22
CA GLU A 107 -0.48 -25.94 8.23
C GLU A 107 0.18 -24.73 8.87
N ARG A 108 -0.26 -24.41 10.09
CA ARG A 108 0.25 -23.29 10.88
C ARG A 108 1.67 -23.59 11.37
N SER A 109 2.66 -23.16 10.59
CA SER A 109 4.06 -23.22 10.99
C SER A 109 4.80 -21.94 10.57
N LEU A 110 5.81 -21.55 11.35
CA LEU A 110 6.66 -20.39 11.04
C LEU A 110 7.42 -20.57 9.72
N LYS A 111 7.77 -21.81 9.37
CA LYS A 111 8.44 -22.15 8.11
C LYS A 111 7.51 -21.88 6.92
N ASN A 112 6.26 -22.36 6.99
CA ASN A 112 5.30 -22.18 5.91
C ASN A 112 4.94 -20.69 5.76
N MET A 113 4.74 -19.96 6.87
CA MET A 113 4.47 -18.52 6.81
C MET A 113 5.63 -17.72 6.20
N LYS A 114 6.88 -18.11 6.48
CA LYS A 114 8.06 -17.49 5.87
C LYS A 114 8.13 -17.73 4.35
N ILE A 115 7.81 -18.94 3.90
CA ILE A 115 7.76 -19.26 2.46
C ILE A 115 6.68 -18.42 1.78
N VAL A 116 5.46 -18.39 2.33
CA VAL A 116 4.34 -17.59 1.80
C VAL A 116 4.74 -16.12 1.72
N THR A 117 5.29 -15.56 2.80
CA THR A 117 5.71 -14.15 2.85
C THR A 117 6.80 -13.85 1.81
N ASN A 118 7.81 -14.71 1.68
CA ASN A 118 8.90 -14.50 0.74
C ASN A 118 8.41 -14.55 -0.73
N VAL A 119 7.54 -15.52 -1.05
CA VAL A 119 6.94 -15.62 -2.39
C VAL A 119 6.05 -14.40 -2.68
N SER A 120 5.23 -13.96 -1.72
CA SER A 120 4.37 -12.78 -1.89
C SER A 120 5.18 -11.50 -2.11
N ILE A 121 6.22 -11.25 -1.30
CA ILE A 121 7.08 -10.06 -1.43
C ILE A 121 7.84 -10.09 -2.75
N LEU A 122 8.39 -11.23 -3.16
CA LEU A 122 9.10 -11.37 -4.43
C LEU A 122 8.17 -11.13 -5.63
N SER A 123 6.96 -11.68 -5.57
CA SER A 123 5.93 -11.47 -6.60
C SER A 123 5.51 -9.99 -6.68
N MET A 124 5.22 -9.34 -5.55
CA MET A 124 4.91 -7.90 -5.52
C MET A 124 6.07 -7.05 -6.05
N CYS A 125 7.30 -7.37 -5.68
CA CYS A 125 8.50 -6.70 -6.19
C CYS A 125 8.58 -6.78 -7.71
N PHE A 126 8.37 -7.97 -8.28
CA PHE A 126 8.36 -8.16 -9.74
C PHE A 126 7.28 -7.31 -10.41
N LEU A 127 6.04 -7.33 -9.90
CA LEU A 127 4.94 -6.55 -10.46
C LEU A 127 5.20 -5.04 -10.40
N TYR A 128 5.71 -4.54 -9.27
CA TYR A 128 6.05 -3.12 -9.11
C TYR A 128 7.20 -2.70 -10.00
N LEU A 129 8.26 -3.51 -10.13
CA LEU A 129 9.39 -3.21 -11.00
C LEU A 129 8.98 -3.18 -12.48
N MET A 130 8.21 -4.16 -12.94
CA MET A 130 7.72 -4.17 -14.34
C MET A 130 6.80 -2.97 -14.60
N THR A 131 5.86 -2.70 -13.70
CA THR A 131 4.96 -1.54 -13.83
C THR A 131 5.74 -0.22 -13.87
N ALA A 132 6.71 -0.04 -12.97
CA ALA A 132 7.52 1.17 -12.91
C ALA A 132 8.41 1.32 -14.16
N PHE A 133 9.01 0.22 -14.63
CA PHE A 133 9.87 0.23 -15.80
C PHE A 133 9.09 0.56 -17.08
N PHE A 134 8.03 -0.18 -17.38
CA PHE A 134 7.23 0.06 -18.59
C PHE A 134 6.44 1.36 -18.48
N GLY A 135 5.88 1.69 -17.31
CA GLY A 135 5.18 2.96 -17.09
C GLY A 135 6.08 4.19 -17.25
N TYR A 136 7.33 4.13 -16.78
CA TYR A 136 8.32 5.18 -17.04
C TYR A 136 8.66 5.27 -18.53
N LEU A 137 8.89 4.14 -19.20
CA LEU A 137 9.21 4.12 -20.62
C LEU A 137 8.06 4.60 -21.52
N THR A 138 6.82 4.62 -21.04
CA THR A 138 5.67 5.15 -21.79
C THR A 138 5.70 6.68 -21.84
N PHE A 139 6.02 7.37 -20.73
CA PHE A 139 5.92 8.84 -20.63
C PHE A 139 7.26 9.58 -20.45
N TYR A 140 8.36 8.84 -20.26
CA TYR A 140 9.72 9.35 -20.07
C TYR A 140 9.79 10.49 -19.03
N GLY A 141 10.21 11.69 -19.44
CA GLY A 141 10.37 12.85 -18.56
C GLY A 141 9.07 13.51 -18.08
N LYS A 142 7.90 13.06 -18.55
CA LYS A 142 6.58 13.68 -18.27
C LYS A 142 5.64 12.76 -17.46
N VAL A 143 6.19 11.93 -16.57
CA VAL A 143 5.38 11.08 -15.68
C VAL A 143 4.67 11.93 -14.63
N HIS A 144 3.35 11.76 -14.51
CA HIS A 144 2.53 12.38 -13.48
C HIS A 144 2.40 11.48 -12.24
N SER A 145 1.99 12.03 -11.10
CA SER A 145 1.80 11.31 -9.82
C SER A 145 0.83 10.12 -9.92
N SER A 146 -0.11 10.17 -10.87
CA SER A 146 -1.00 9.08 -11.24
C SER A 146 -0.78 8.70 -12.69
N LEU A 147 -0.36 7.46 -12.93
CA LEU A 147 -0.06 6.96 -14.28
C LEU A 147 -1.30 6.98 -15.18
N LEU A 148 -2.46 6.57 -14.64
CA LEU A 148 -3.72 6.48 -15.39
C LEU A 148 -4.32 7.85 -15.76
N HIS A 149 -3.88 8.93 -15.10
CA HIS A 149 -4.35 10.28 -15.40
C HIS A 149 -3.69 10.84 -16.67
N LYS A 150 -2.54 10.29 -17.08
CA LYS A 150 -1.81 10.79 -18.25
C LYS A 150 -2.27 10.17 -19.58
N TYR A 151 -2.95 9.03 -19.51
CA TYR A 151 -3.54 8.41 -20.69
C TYR A 151 -4.79 9.18 -21.14
N PRO A 152 -5.03 9.33 -22.45
CA PRO A 152 -6.19 10.02 -22.99
C PRO A 152 -7.49 9.30 -22.58
N ASP A 153 -8.55 10.09 -22.37
CA ASP A 153 -9.84 9.56 -21.91
C ASP A 153 -10.65 8.87 -23.03
N ASP A 154 -10.28 9.07 -24.30
CA ASP A 154 -10.99 8.54 -25.47
C ASP A 154 -10.68 7.06 -25.77
N ASP A 155 -9.66 6.48 -25.14
CA ASP A 155 -9.27 5.09 -25.36
C ASP A 155 -10.08 4.11 -24.49
N LEU A 156 -10.91 3.29 -25.16
CA LEU A 156 -11.74 2.27 -24.49
C LEU A 156 -10.91 1.30 -23.62
N LEU A 157 -9.70 0.94 -24.06
CA LEU A 157 -8.79 0.08 -23.29
C LEU A 157 -8.39 0.71 -21.96
N ILE A 158 -8.02 1.99 -21.98
CA ILE A 158 -7.63 2.76 -20.78
C ILE A 158 -8.83 2.95 -19.85
N LEU A 159 -10.02 3.18 -20.39
CA LEU A 159 -11.25 3.25 -19.59
C LEU A 159 -11.51 1.94 -18.84
N ILE A 160 -11.42 0.79 -19.53
CA ILE A 160 -11.58 -0.54 -18.92
C ILE A 160 -10.53 -0.74 -17.82
N VAL A 161 -9.27 -0.32 -18.07
CA VAL A 161 -8.21 -0.38 -17.06
C VAL A 161 -8.54 0.47 -15.83
N ARG A 162 -8.98 1.73 -15.98
CA ARG A 162 -9.42 2.58 -14.85
C ARG A 162 -10.49 1.89 -14.03
N LEU A 163 -11.52 1.36 -14.69
CA LEU A 163 -12.61 0.65 -14.02
C LEU A 163 -12.11 -0.60 -13.28
N SER A 164 -11.21 -1.38 -13.89
CA SER A 164 -10.64 -2.57 -13.25
C SER A 164 -9.83 -2.23 -11.99
N VAL A 165 -9.04 -1.15 -12.01
CA VAL A 165 -8.27 -0.68 -10.85
C VAL A 165 -9.21 -0.16 -9.77
N MET A 166 -10.25 0.59 -10.14
CA MET A 166 -11.26 1.05 -9.17
C MET A 166 -11.97 -0.13 -8.49
N MET A 167 -12.35 -1.16 -9.25
CA MET A 167 -12.96 -2.37 -8.69
C MET A 167 -12.00 -3.09 -7.73
N ALA A 168 -10.72 -3.23 -8.10
CA ALA A 168 -9.71 -3.84 -7.23
C ALA A 168 -9.54 -3.07 -5.90
N VAL A 169 -9.52 -1.73 -5.96
CA VAL A 169 -9.45 -0.88 -4.76
C VAL A 169 -10.69 -1.04 -3.90
N ILE A 170 -11.89 -1.03 -4.49
CA ILE A 170 -13.16 -1.23 -3.78
C ILE A 170 -13.18 -2.59 -3.07
N LEU A 171 -12.71 -3.66 -3.72
CA LEU A 171 -12.64 -5.00 -3.13
C LEU A 171 -11.62 -5.09 -1.97
N THR A 172 -10.64 -4.21 -1.93
CA THR A 172 -9.63 -4.17 -0.86
C THR A 172 -10.16 -3.47 0.41
N ILE A 173 -11.12 -2.55 0.29
CA ILE A 173 -11.68 -1.79 1.43
C ILE A 173 -12.30 -2.72 2.51
N PRO A 174 -13.17 -3.70 2.17
CA PRO A 174 -13.73 -4.63 3.16
C PRO A 174 -12.67 -5.42 3.93
N VAL A 175 -11.61 -5.87 3.24
CA VAL A 175 -10.49 -6.61 3.84
C VAL A 175 -9.81 -5.75 4.90
N LEU A 176 -9.47 -4.51 4.56
CA LEU A 176 -8.82 -3.58 5.48
C LEU A 176 -9.72 -3.27 6.68
N PHE A 177 -11.02 -3.05 6.44
CA PHE A 177 -11.98 -2.79 7.51
C PHE A 177 -12.09 -3.97 8.47
N LEU A 178 -12.10 -5.21 7.97
CA LEU A 178 -12.08 -6.42 8.81
C LEU A 178 -10.83 -6.45 9.71
N THR A 179 -9.65 -6.23 9.15
CA THR A 179 -8.39 -6.23 9.93
C THR A 179 -8.33 -5.12 10.97
N SER A 180 -8.87 -3.94 10.64
CA SER A 180 -8.94 -2.81 11.57
C SER A 180 -9.84 -3.11 12.77
N ARG A 181 -10.96 -3.82 12.56
CA ARG A 181 -11.90 -4.20 13.62
C ARG A 181 -11.30 -5.20 14.58
N GLU A 182 -10.61 -6.21 14.07
CA GLU A 182 -9.93 -7.21 14.91
C GLU A 182 -8.84 -6.54 15.76
N SER A 183 -8.09 -5.62 15.18
CA SER A 183 -7.04 -4.87 15.89
C SER A 183 -7.63 -3.99 17.01
N LEU A 184 -8.78 -3.37 16.78
CA LEU A 184 -9.45 -2.53 17.77
C LEU A 184 -10.13 -3.35 18.88
N ALA A 185 -10.68 -4.53 18.55
CA ALA A 185 -11.25 -5.46 19.52
C ALA A 185 -10.19 -5.88 20.55
N GLU A 186 -9.01 -6.22 20.06
CA GLU A 186 -7.86 -6.60 20.89
C GLU A 186 -7.39 -5.43 21.77
N LEU A 187 -7.28 -4.24 21.19
CA LEU A 187 -6.83 -3.04 21.92
C LEU A 187 -7.78 -2.66 23.06
N LEU A 188 -9.10 -2.76 22.83
CA LEU A 188 -10.12 -2.46 23.83
C LEU A 188 -10.38 -3.63 24.80
N LYS A 189 -9.66 -4.75 24.66
CA LYS A 189 -9.87 -6.00 25.42
C LYS A 189 -11.34 -6.43 25.46
N LYS A 190 -12.10 -6.09 24.41
CA LYS A 190 -13.53 -6.30 24.34
C LYS A 190 -13.82 -7.33 23.25
N ALA A 191 -14.32 -8.48 23.67
CA ALA A 191 -14.64 -9.57 22.76
C ALA A 191 -15.88 -9.28 21.89
N TYR A 192 -16.73 -8.32 22.27
CA TYR A 192 -17.98 -8.02 21.58
C TYR A 192 -18.28 -6.52 21.52
N PHE A 193 -18.41 -6.00 20.29
CA PHE A 193 -18.96 -4.67 20.03
C PHE A 193 -20.45 -4.76 19.69
N ASN A 194 -21.24 -3.89 20.32
CA ASN A 194 -22.62 -3.66 19.94
C ASN A 194 -22.71 -3.03 18.53
N LEU A 195 -23.85 -3.17 17.85
CA LEU A 195 -24.05 -2.61 16.50
C LEU A 195 -23.81 -1.09 16.47
N SER A 196 -24.28 -0.38 17.49
CA SER A 196 -24.05 1.07 17.65
C SER A 196 -22.56 1.42 17.74
N GLU A 197 -21.79 0.68 18.54
CA GLU A 197 -20.35 0.88 18.67
C GLU A 197 -19.62 0.64 17.33
N ARG A 198 -20.03 -0.39 16.58
CA ARG A 198 -19.46 -0.68 15.25
C ARG A 198 -19.72 0.45 14.26
N ILE A 199 -20.93 1.00 14.26
CA ILE A 199 -21.30 2.14 13.41
C ILE A 199 -20.49 3.38 13.82
N VAL A 200 -20.39 3.67 15.11
CA VAL A 200 -19.60 4.82 15.62
C VAL A 200 -18.14 4.70 15.19
N ILE A 201 -17.51 3.53 15.37
CA ILE A 201 -16.13 3.28 14.94
C ILE A 201 -15.99 3.47 13.43
N ALA A 202 -16.91 2.94 12.63
CA ALA A 202 -16.89 3.09 11.17
C ALA A 202 -17.00 4.56 10.73
N VAL A 203 -17.91 5.31 11.36
CA VAL A 203 -18.11 6.74 11.10
C VAL A 203 -16.86 7.55 11.48
N ILE A 204 -16.23 7.25 12.62
CA ILE A 204 -14.98 7.90 13.03
C ILE A 204 -13.87 7.62 12.02
N ILE A 205 -13.66 6.36 11.64
CA ILE A 205 -12.63 5.98 10.65
C ILE A 205 -12.89 6.67 9.31
N LEU A 206 -14.13 6.64 8.81
CA LEU A 206 -14.50 7.27 7.55
C LEU A 206 -14.35 8.79 7.61
N GLY A 207 -14.69 9.41 8.74
CA GLY A 207 -14.49 10.84 8.99
C GLY A 207 -13.02 11.23 8.96
N CYS A 208 -12.15 10.45 9.61
CA CYS A 208 -10.70 10.67 9.56
C CYS A 208 -10.12 10.53 8.15
N ILE A 209 -10.60 9.55 7.37
CA ILE A 209 -10.17 9.36 5.97
C ILE A 209 -10.59 10.56 5.12
N ASN A 210 -11.85 11.01 5.23
CA ASN A 210 -12.32 12.17 4.49
C ASN A 210 -11.56 13.45 4.87
N LEU A 211 -11.29 13.64 6.16
CA LEU A 211 -10.49 14.77 6.64
C LEU A 211 -9.07 14.74 6.02
N LEU A 212 -8.43 13.57 5.98
CA LEU A 212 -7.11 13.42 5.37
C LEU A 212 -7.12 13.79 3.87
N VAL A 213 -8.13 13.34 3.12
CA VAL A 213 -8.28 13.64 1.68
C VAL A 213 -8.51 15.13 1.44
N ILE A 214 -9.32 15.79 2.28
CA ILE A 214 -9.52 17.25 2.20
C ILE A 214 -8.23 17.98 2.55
N CYS A 215 -7.47 17.51 3.54
CA CYS A 215 -6.23 18.13 3.95
C CYS A 215 -5.09 17.94 2.93
N VAL A 216 -5.05 16.86 2.16
CA VAL A 216 -3.92 16.53 1.26
C VAL A 216 -4.46 16.16 -0.13
N PRO A 217 -4.51 17.09 -1.09
CA PRO A 217 -5.17 16.88 -2.37
C PRO A 217 -4.33 16.07 -3.38
N THR A 218 -3.02 15.90 -3.16
CA THR A 218 -2.15 15.18 -4.09
C THR A 218 -1.86 13.75 -3.61
N MET A 219 -1.99 12.77 -4.51
CA MET A 219 -1.67 11.35 -4.20
C MET A 219 -0.23 11.16 -3.72
N LYS A 220 0.72 11.92 -4.28
CA LYS A 220 2.13 11.86 -3.91
C LYS A 220 2.34 12.26 -2.45
N ASP A 221 1.69 13.33 -2.01
CA ASP A 221 1.85 13.81 -0.63
C ASP A 221 1.12 12.90 0.35
N ILE A 222 -0.04 12.32 -0.03
CA ILE A 222 -0.73 11.31 0.78
C ILE A 222 0.19 10.12 1.06
N PHE A 223 0.78 9.53 0.01
CA PHE A 223 1.71 8.40 0.19
C PHE A 223 3.00 8.80 0.89
N GLY A 224 3.45 10.05 0.72
CA GLY A 224 4.56 10.63 1.49
C GLY A 224 4.29 10.63 3.00
N VAL A 225 3.16 11.20 3.43
CA VAL A 225 2.77 11.27 4.85
C VAL A 225 2.51 9.88 5.43
N LEU A 226 1.75 9.04 4.72
CA LEU A 226 1.43 7.68 5.18
C LEU A 226 2.66 6.77 5.23
N GLY A 227 3.59 6.91 4.29
CA GLY A 227 4.85 6.17 4.29
C GLY A 227 5.78 6.57 5.41
N THR A 228 5.92 7.87 5.69
CA THR A 228 6.80 8.36 6.76
C THR A 228 6.28 8.11 8.16
N THR A 229 4.96 8.03 8.34
CA THR A 229 4.32 7.79 9.64
C THR A 229 4.01 6.30 9.83
N THR A 230 3.02 5.79 9.09
CA THR A 230 2.50 4.42 9.25
C THR A 230 3.52 3.37 8.86
N ALA A 231 4.17 3.48 7.69
CA ALA A 231 5.14 2.47 7.26
C ALA A 231 6.37 2.49 8.16
N ASN A 232 6.87 3.67 8.53
CA ASN A 232 8.00 3.78 9.45
C ASN A 232 7.72 3.13 10.82
N MET A 233 6.51 3.35 11.36
CA MET A 233 6.10 2.74 12.63
C MET A 233 6.01 1.21 12.53
N LEU A 234 5.42 0.68 11.45
CA LEU A 234 5.23 -0.76 11.26
C LEU A 234 6.52 -1.51 10.89
N ILE A 235 7.42 -0.88 10.14
CA ILE A 235 8.65 -1.50 9.63
C ILE A 235 9.80 -1.37 10.63
N PHE A 236 9.98 -0.19 11.24
CA PHE A 236 11.15 0.07 12.08
C PHE A 236 10.82 0.03 13.58
N ILE A 237 9.76 0.73 14.02
CA ILE A 237 9.53 0.97 15.45
C ILE A 237 8.94 -0.26 16.16
N ILE A 238 7.78 -0.74 15.70
CA ILE A 238 7.03 -1.83 16.33
C ILE A 238 7.85 -3.13 16.44
N PRO A 239 8.39 -3.70 15.34
CA PRO A 239 9.10 -4.97 15.42
C PRO A 239 10.35 -4.88 16.31
N THR A 240 11.00 -3.71 16.33
CA THR A 240 12.15 -3.47 17.18
C THR A 240 11.81 -3.43 18.66
N ILE A 241 10.75 -2.72 19.05
CA ILE A 241 10.30 -2.68 20.45
C ILE A 241 9.90 -4.08 20.92
N LEU A 242 9.17 -4.83 20.09
CA LEU A 242 8.81 -6.23 20.35
C LEU A 242 10.04 -7.11 20.53
N PHE A 243 11.00 -7.03 19.61
CA PHE A 243 12.25 -7.80 19.68
C PHE A 243 13.06 -7.49 20.94
N LEU A 244 13.22 -6.20 21.28
CA LEU A 244 13.92 -5.76 22.48
C LEU A 244 13.24 -6.23 23.77
N LYS A 245 11.91 -6.23 23.81
CA LYS A 245 11.14 -6.69 24.97
C LYS A 245 11.26 -8.20 25.17
N ILE A 246 11.14 -8.98 24.08
CA ILE A 246 11.25 -10.45 24.10
C ILE A 246 12.68 -10.89 24.44
N THR A 247 13.70 -10.24 23.87
CA THR A 247 15.10 -10.65 24.06
C THR A 247 15.78 -10.00 25.29
N SER A 248 15.05 -9.21 26.08
CA SER A 248 15.63 -8.46 27.22
C SER A 248 16.29 -9.34 28.28
N GLN A 249 15.84 -10.59 28.41
CA GLN A 249 16.32 -11.57 29.39
C GLN A 249 17.47 -12.46 28.87
N ASP A 250 17.75 -12.46 27.57
CA ASP A 250 18.69 -13.39 26.95
C ASP A 250 20.03 -12.71 26.63
N SER A 251 21.04 -13.00 27.46
CA SER A 251 22.38 -12.39 27.36
C SER A 251 23.17 -12.84 26.13
N ALA A 252 22.78 -13.94 25.47
CA ALA A 252 23.46 -14.46 24.28
C ALA A 252 23.25 -13.60 23.02
N LYS A 253 22.24 -12.72 23.00
CA LYS A 253 21.82 -11.95 21.81
C LYS A 253 22.23 -10.49 21.81
N LYS A 254 23.27 -10.10 22.56
CA LYS A 254 23.74 -8.70 22.66
C LYS A 254 24.07 -8.06 21.31
N LYS A 255 24.63 -8.81 20.36
CA LYS A 255 24.93 -8.32 18.99
C LYS A 255 23.67 -8.10 18.14
N GLU A 256 22.64 -8.90 18.32
CA GLU A 256 21.36 -8.70 17.62
C GLU A 256 20.59 -7.52 18.23
N ARG A 257 20.75 -7.33 19.54
CA ARG A 257 20.18 -6.18 20.27
C ARG A 257 20.77 -4.84 19.82
N ILE A 258 22.09 -4.75 19.58
CA ILE A 258 22.68 -3.50 19.05
C ILE A 258 22.16 -3.20 17.64
N GLY A 259 21.99 -4.22 16.80
CA GLY A 259 21.39 -4.08 15.47
C GLY A 259 19.95 -3.59 15.53
N ALA A 260 19.14 -4.16 16.44
CA ALA A 260 17.77 -3.70 16.67
C ALA A 260 17.73 -2.24 17.15
N ILE A 261 18.55 -1.85 18.13
CA ILE A 261 18.61 -0.46 18.61
C ILE A 261 19.02 0.50 17.48
N SER A 262 20.00 0.12 16.64
CA SER A 262 20.40 0.90 15.48
C SER A 262 19.22 1.11 14.50
N LEU A 263 18.44 0.06 14.26
CA LEU A 263 17.26 0.10 13.39
C LEU A 263 16.14 1.00 13.95
N LEU A 264 15.96 1.05 15.28
CA LEU A 264 15.05 1.99 15.93
C LEU A 264 15.51 3.44 15.74
N VAL A 265 16.80 3.72 15.99
CA VAL A 265 17.39 5.05 15.85
C VAL A 265 17.25 5.52 14.40
N LEU A 266 17.54 4.65 13.43
CA LEU A 266 17.38 4.95 12.01
C LEU A 266 15.92 5.30 11.67
N GLY A 267 14.95 4.54 12.17
CA GLY A 267 13.52 4.83 11.96
C GLY A 267 13.08 6.17 12.57
N VAL A 268 13.60 6.54 13.73
CA VAL A 268 13.32 7.85 14.35
C VAL A 268 13.95 8.99 13.54
N ILE A 269 15.20 8.83 13.08
CA ILE A 269 15.86 9.81 12.21
C ILE A 269 15.10 9.94 10.88
N PHE A 270 14.69 8.83 10.27
CA PHE A 270 13.93 8.85 9.02
C PHE A 270 12.59 9.59 9.18
N SER A 271 11.88 9.38 10.29
CA SER A 271 10.62 10.09 10.56
C SER A 271 10.83 11.59 10.79
N THR A 272 11.81 11.95 11.62
CA THR A 272 12.11 13.35 11.97
C THR A 272 12.61 14.17 10.79
N VAL A 273 13.33 13.57 9.84
CA VAL A 273 13.79 14.25 8.61
C VAL A 273 12.68 14.30 7.55
N SER A 274 11.92 13.23 7.40
CA SER A 274 10.98 13.12 6.26
C SER A 274 9.67 13.87 6.48
N ILE A 275 9.18 13.99 7.73
CA ILE A 275 7.94 14.74 8.01
C ILE A 275 8.09 16.24 7.68
N PRO A 276 9.13 16.95 8.17
CA PRO A 276 9.35 18.35 7.79
C PRO A 276 9.60 18.52 6.29
N LEU A 277 10.26 17.55 5.64
CA LEU A 277 10.52 17.59 4.21
C LEU A 277 9.23 17.54 3.39
N VAL A 278 8.28 16.68 3.77
CA VAL A 278 6.96 16.60 3.13
C VAL A 278 6.17 17.90 3.36
N ILE A 279 6.19 18.45 4.57
CA ILE A 279 5.52 19.72 4.90
C ILE A 279 6.13 20.90 4.13
N TYR A 280 7.47 20.99 4.07
CA TYR A 280 8.17 22.03 3.33
C TYR A 280 7.89 21.97 1.83
N ASN A 281 7.87 20.77 1.25
CA ASN A 281 7.52 20.61 -0.16
C ASN A 281 6.08 21.05 -0.44
N ARG A 282 5.14 20.77 0.46
CA ARG A 282 3.76 21.22 0.35
C ARG A 282 3.69 22.74 0.34
N ALA A 283 4.32 23.40 1.32
CA ALA A 283 4.34 24.86 1.42
C ALA A 283 4.95 25.52 0.18
N ASN A 284 6.02 24.96 -0.39
CA ASN A 284 6.63 25.46 -1.63
C ASN A 284 5.85 25.09 -2.91
N SER A 285 5.00 24.07 -2.87
CA SER A 285 4.17 23.70 -4.03
C SER A 285 2.94 24.60 -4.15
N GLU A 286 2.40 25.10 -3.03
CA GLU A 286 1.31 26.10 -3.03
C GLU A 286 1.74 27.45 -3.65
N ASP A 287 3.04 27.75 -3.72
CA ASP A 287 3.58 29.01 -4.23
C ASP A 287 3.91 28.99 -5.74
N LYS A 288 3.62 27.88 -6.44
CA LYS A 288 3.76 27.78 -7.90
C LYS A 288 2.46 27.27 -8.53
N PRO A 289 1.70 28.10 -9.27
CA PRO A 289 0.61 27.59 -10.07
C PRO A 289 1.15 26.59 -11.10
N GLU A 290 0.56 25.39 -11.14
CA GLU A 290 0.86 24.38 -12.16
C GLU A 290 0.54 24.96 -13.54
N THR A 291 1.58 25.31 -14.31
CA THR A 291 1.53 25.61 -15.75
C THR A 291 1.90 24.39 -16.57
#